data_AF-A0A8T7KB76-F1
#
_entry.id   AF-A0A8T7KB76-F1
#
_cell.length_a   1.000
_cell.length_b   1.000
_cell.length_c   1.000
_cell.angle_alpha   90.00
_cell.angle_beta   90.00
_cell.angle_gamma   90.00
#
_symmetry.space_group_name_H-M   'P 1'
#
loop_
_entity.id
_entity.type
_entity.pdbx_description
1 polymer ?
#
loop_
_entity_poly.entity_id
_entity_poly.type
_entity_poly.pdbx_seq_one_letter_code
_entity_poly.pdbx_strand_id
1 'polypeptide(L)'
;MNNPPPPQQPPQPRQLRLELPANLNATYANAAVISQTHSEIILDFVQVMPNDPRARVQTRIAMTPANAKLFLQALQTNLERFEQLHGEIKLPPKPLSLADQLFGFVKSDGEGDAPNG
;
A
#
# COMPACT_ATOMS: atom_id res chain seq x y z
N MET A 1 53.17 24.21 25.53
CA MET A 1 52.46 22.93 25.38
C MET A 1 51.14 23.22 24.68
N ASN A 2 51.00 22.84 23.41
CA ASN A 2 49.73 22.96 22.69
C ASN A 2 48.87 21.75 23.05
N ASN A 3 47.76 21.98 23.73
CA ASN A 3 46.81 20.92 24.02
C ASN A 3 46.03 20.57 22.74
N PRO A 4 45.91 19.29 22.36
CA PRO A 4 45.10 18.90 21.22
C PRO A 4 43.62 19.21 21.48
N PRO A 5 42.84 19.53 20.44
CA PRO A 5 41.41 19.76 20.57
C PRO A 5 40.69 18.49 21.07
N PRO A 6 39.62 18.63 21.87
CA PRO A 6 38.89 17.49 22.39
C PRO A 6 38.26 16.67 21.24
N PRO A 7 38.12 15.36 21.41
CA PRO A 7 37.50 14.49 20.41
C PRO A 7 36.07 14.93 20.13
N GLN A 8 35.73 15.07 18.85
CA GLN A 8 34.38 15.36 18.40
C GLN A 8 33.47 14.18 18.74
N GLN A 9 32.44 14.41 19.55
CA GLN A 9 31.44 13.38 19.85
C GLN A 9 30.69 13.00 18.57
N PRO A 10 30.40 11.71 18.36
CA PRO A 10 29.64 11.27 17.19
C PRO A 10 28.27 11.96 17.16
N PRO A 11 27.77 12.33 15.97
CA PRO A 11 26.48 13.00 15.84
C PRO A 11 25.38 12.12 16.45
N GLN A 12 24.72 12.63 17.49
CA GLN A 12 23.57 11.99 18.11
C GLN A 12 22.47 11.81 17.05
N PRO A 13 21.85 10.62 16.93
CA PRO A 13 20.75 10.41 16.01
C PRO A 13 19.60 11.36 16.36
N ARG A 14 19.28 12.27 15.44
CA ARG A 14 18.12 13.16 15.58
C ARG A 14 16.85 12.31 15.64
N GLN A 15 16.24 12.25 16.81
CA GLN A 15 14.87 11.74 16.95
C GLN A 15 13.94 12.74 16.26
N LEU A 16 13.42 12.38 15.08
CA LEU A 16 12.34 13.13 14.45
C LEU A 16 11.12 13.08 15.36
N ARG A 17 10.63 14.25 15.77
CA ARG A 17 9.30 14.36 16.37
C ARG A 17 8.29 14.40 15.23
N LEU A 18 7.36 13.45 15.25
CA LEU A 18 6.23 13.45 14.33
C LEU A 18 5.18 14.43 14.87
N GLU A 19 4.84 15.44 14.09
CA GLU A 19 3.72 16.34 14.38
C GLU A 19 2.50 15.85 13.59
N LEU A 20 1.40 15.56 14.29
CA LEU A 20 0.12 15.23 13.67
C LEU A 20 -0.78 16.47 13.70
N PRO A 21 -1.19 17.00 12.54
CA PRO A 21 -2.16 18.10 12.50
C PRO A 21 -3.48 17.70 13.15
N ALA A 22 -4.08 18.59 13.93
CA ALA A 22 -5.34 18.32 14.63
C ALA A 22 -6.53 18.05 13.69
N ASN A 23 -6.45 18.53 12.44
CA ASN A 23 -7.46 18.35 11.39
C ASN A 23 -7.09 17.25 10.39
N LEU A 24 -6.10 16.41 10.69
CA LEU A 24 -5.75 15.29 9.82
C LEU A 24 -6.85 14.22 9.89
N ASN A 25 -7.61 14.09 8.80
CA ASN A 25 -8.63 13.05 8.68
C ASN A 25 -8.01 11.75 8.19
N ALA A 26 -8.46 10.63 8.78
CA ALA A 26 -8.15 9.31 8.26
C ALA A 26 -8.94 9.07 6.97
N THR A 27 -8.26 8.58 5.94
CA THR A 27 -8.88 8.16 4.68
C THR A 27 -9.02 6.64 4.68
N TYR A 28 -10.25 6.15 4.51
CA TYR A 28 -10.50 4.72 4.35
C TYR A 28 -10.16 4.24 2.94
N ALA A 29 -9.48 3.10 2.84
CA ALA A 29 -9.23 2.40 1.59
C ALA A 29 -9.23 0.87 1.83
N ASN A 30 -9.74 0.12 0.86
CA ASN A 30 -9.79 -1.35 0.90
C ASN A 30 -9.06 -2.02 -0.27
N ALA A 31 -8.44 -1.22 -1.14
CA ALA A 31 -7.52 -1.68 -2.17
C ALA A 31 -6.41 -0.65 -2.39
N ALA A 32 -5.28 -1.10 -2.93
CA ALA A 32 -4.21 -0.23 -3.41
C ALA A 32 -3.76 -0.67 -4.80
N VAL A 33 -3.61 0.28 -5.71
CA VAL A 33 -3.01 0.07 -7.03
C VAL A 33 -1.61 0.68 -7.01
N ILE A 34 -0.61 -0.14 -7.34
CA ILE A 34 0.79 0.28 -7.36
C ILE A 34 1.25 0.39 -8.80
N SER A 35 1.78 1.55 -9.17
CA SER A 35 2.42 1.79 -10.47
C SER A 35 3.77 2.48 -10.28
N GLN A 36 4.59 2.53 -11.32
CA GLN A 36 5.93 3.11 -11.22
C GLN A 36 6.35 3.83 -12.49
N THR A 37 7.21 4.83 -12.30
CA THR A 37 8.03 5.48 -13.33
C THR A 37 9.50 5.23 -12.99
N HIS A 38 10.43 5.79 -13.77
CA HIS A 38 11.85 5.71 -13.43
C HIS A 38 12.19 6.40 -12.09
N SER A 39 11.44 7.45 -11.73
CA SER A 39 11.76 8.30 -10.57
C SER A 39 10.85 8.07 -9.37
N GLU A 40 9.67 7.49 -9.57
CA GLU A 40 8.61 7.43 -8.56
C GLU A 40 7.89 6.10 -8.57
N ILE A 41 7.55 5.61 -7.38
CA ILE A 41 6.53 4.61 -7.09
C ILE A 41 5.27 5.35 -6.67
N ILE A 42 4.16 5.03 -7.32
CA ILE A 42 2.85 5.63 -7.07
C ILE A 42 1.95 4.59 -6.42
N LEU A 43 1.39 4.95 -5.26
CA LEU A 43 0.39 4.17 -4.53
C LEU A 43 -0.94 4.91 -4.57
N ASP A 44 -1.90 4.32 -5.29
CA ASP A 44 -3.28 4.77 -5.31
C ASP A 44 -4.12 3.96 -4.34
N PHE A 45 -4.52 4.58 -3.24
CA PHE A 45 -5.45 3.98 -2.29
C PHE A 45 -6.88 4.16 -2.77
N VAL A 46 -7.57 3.04 -2.95
CA VAL A 46 -8.87 2.97 -3.61
C VAL A 46 -9.93 2.50 -2.62
N GLN A 47 -11.11 3.10 -2.71
CA GLN A 47 -12.33 2.59 -2.11
C GLN A 47 -13.21 1.96 -3.18
N VAL A 48 -13.53 0.69 -2.98
CA VAL A 48 -14.51 -0.06 -3.76
C VAL A 48 -15.70 -0.37 -2.86
N MET A 49 -16.91 0.02 -3.27
CA MET A 49 -18.13 -0.21 -2.50
C MET A 49 -18.93 -1.37 -3.11
N PRO A 50 -19.52 -2.26 -2.30
CA PRO A 50 -20.54 -3.18 -2.78
C PRO A 50 -21.67 -2.37 -3.43
N ASN A 51 -22.04 -2.71 -4.66
CA ASN A 51 -23.10 -2.07 -5.47
C ASN A 51 -22.75 -0.74 -6.15
N ASP A 52 -21.53 -0.20 -6.04
CA ASP A 52 -21.04 0.86 -6.96
C ASP A 52 -19.97 0.25 -7.87
N PRO A 53 -20.21 0.14 -9.19
CA PRO A 53 -19.22 -0.43 -10.11
C PRO A 53 -17.99 0.47 -10.28
N ARG A 54 -17.98 1.68 -9.71
CA ARG A 54 -16.85 2.61 -9.78
C ARG A 54 -15.95 2.45 -8.56
N ALA A 55 -14.70 2.11 -8.83
CA ALA A 55 -13.60 2.33 -7.90
C ALA A 55 -13.29 3.84 -7.80
N ARG A 56 -13.11 4.36 -6.58
CA ARG A 56 -12.73 5.76 -6.35
C ARG A 56 -11.35 5.82 -5.70
N VAL A 57 -10.43 6.56 -6.31
CA VAL A 57 -9.13 6.87 -5.69
C VAL A 57 -9.38 7.89 -4.58
N GLN A 58 -9.02 7.52 -3.36
CA GLN A 58 -9.21 8.36 -2.18
C GLN A 58 -7.96 9.15 -1.85
N THR A 59 -6.78 8.56 -2.05
CA THR A 59 -5.50 9.21 -1.81
C THR A 59 -4.44 8.62 -2.74
N ARG A 60 -3.59 9.49 -3.27
CA ARG A 60 -2.40 9.12 -4.04
C ARG A 60 -1.16 9.53 -3.26
N ILE A 61 -0.25 8.59 -3.08
CA ILE A 61 1.08 8.85 -2.52
C ILE A 61 2.11 8.55 -3.61
N ALA A 62 3.02 9.49 -3.84
CA ALA A 62 4.19 9.30 -4.70
C ALA A 62 5.44 9.25 -3.82
N MET A 63 6.31 8.28 -4.09
CA MET A 63 7.53 8.06 -3.33
C MET A 63 8.68 7.72 -4.28
N THR A 64 9.88 8.21 -3.99
CA THR A 64 11.07 7.69 -4.66
C THR A 64 11.21 6.18 -4.40
N PRO A 65 11.83 5.40 -5.30
CA PRO A 65 12.05 3.97 -5.11
C PRO A 65 12.74 3.63 -3.78
N ALA A 66 13.68 4.46 -3.33
CA ALA A 66 14.36 4.29 -2.05
C ALA A 66 13.39 4.42 -0.87
N ASN A 67 12.55 5.45 -0.86
CA ASN A 67 11.56 5.66 0.20
C ASN A 67 10.48 4.57 0.19
N ALA A 68 10.04 4.12 -0.98
CA ALA A 68 9.09 3.01 -1.11
C ALA A 68 9.66 1.70 -0.55
N LYS A 69 10.96 1.44 -0.75
CA LYS A 69 11.64 0.26 -0.19
C LYS A 69 11.73 0.33 1.34
N LEU A 70 12.06 1.49 1.90
CA LEU A 70 12.04 1.71 3.35
C LEU A 70 10.63 1.53 3.94
N PHE A 71 9.61 2.04 3.25
CA PHE A 71 8.22 1.85 3.63
C PHE A 71 7.83 0.36 3.65
N LEU A 72 8.16 -0.40 2.62
CA LEU A 72 7.86 -1.84 2.57
C LEU A 72 8.48 -2.60 3.75
N GLN A 73 9.75 -2.36 4.05
CA GLN A 73 10.44 -3.01 5.18
C GLN A 73 9.79 -2.67 6.52
N ALA A 74 9.45 -1.39 6.73
CA ALA A 74 8.76 -0.95 7.93
C ALA A 74 7.36 -1.58 8.03
N LEU A 75 6.62 -1.64 6.93
CA LEU A 75 5.28 -2.24 6.88
C LEU A 75 5.33 -3.74 7.19
N GLN A 76 6.24 -4.49 6.56
CA GLN A 76 6.45 -5.92 6.83
C GLN A 76 6.72 -6.18 8.31
N THR A 77 7.67 -5.44 8.89
CA THR A 77 8.03 -5.57 10.32
C THR A 77 6.82 -5.31 11.24
N ASN A 78 5.98 -4.32 10.90
CA ASN A 78 4.80 -4.01 11.71
C ASN A 78 3.70 -5.07 11.56
N LEU A 79 3.49 -5.62 10.36
CA LEU A 79 2.53 -6.70 10.12
C LEU A 79 2.95 -7.98 10.84
N GLU A 80 4.23 -8.36 10.76
CA GLU A 80 4.77 -9.51 11.48
C GLU A 80 4.55 -9.38 13.00
N ARG A 81 4.84 -8.19 13.56
CA ARG A 81 4.58 -7.93 14.99
C ARG A 81 3.10 -8.00 15.32
N PHE A 82 2.24 -7.48 14.45
CA PHE A 82 0.79 -7.55 14.64
C PHE A 82 0.32 -9.02 14.68
N GLU A 83 0.77 -9.85 13.74
CA GLU A 83 0.40 -11.26 13.69
C GLU A 83 0.92 -12.07 14.88
N GLN A 84 2.11 -11.75 15.40
CA GLN A 84 2.63 -12.35 16.63
C GLN A 84 1.71 -12.11 17.84
N LEU A 85 1.02 -10.96 17.88
CA LEU A 85 0.15 -10.57 18.97
C LEU A 85 -1.31 -10.99 18.78
N HIS A 86 -1.79 -11.01 17.54
CA HIS A 86 -3.21 -11.18 17.21
C HIS A 86 -3.53 -12.45 16.42
N GLY A 87 -2.51 -13.22 16.03
CA GLY A 87 -2.63 -14.38 15.15
C GLY A 87 -2.51 -13.99 13.67
N GLU A 88 -2.37 -15.03 12.83
CA GLU A 88 -2.18 -14.90 11.39
C GLU A 88 -3.34 -14.16 10.70
N ILE A 89 -2.98 -13.21 9.82
CA ILE A 89 -3.91 -12.53 8.94
C ILE A 89 -4.34 -13.51 7.85
N LYS A 90 -5.60 -13.97 7.95
CA LYS A 90 -6.18 -14.87 6.95
C LYS A 90 -6.43 -14.11 5.65
N LEU A 91 -5.62 -14.41 4.64
CA LEU A 91 -5.83 -13.90 3.30
C LEU A 91 -6.95 -14.69 2.59
N PRO A 92 -7.79 -14.02 1.76
CA PRO A 92 -8.73 -14.73 0.91
C PRO A 92 -7.97 -15.69 -0.04
N PRO A 93 -8.53 -16.88 -0.35
CA PRO A 93 -7.85 -17.97 -1.06
C PRO A 93 -7.40 -17.65 -2.50
N LYS A 94 -7.74 -16.47 -3.00
CA LYS A 94 -7.18 -15.84 -4.18
C LYS A 94 -7.21 -14.34 -3.91
N PRO A 95 -6.10 -13.59 -4.03
CA PRO A 95 -6.21 -12.14 -4.09
C PRO A 95 -7.07 -11.84 -5.31
N LEU A 96 -8.31 -11.38 -5.08
CA LEU A 96 -9.13 -10.84 -6.15
C LEU A 96 -8.31 -9.69 -6.72
N SER A 97 -7.73 -9.89 -7.90
CA SER A 97 -7.14 -8.74 -8.58
C SER A 97 -8.30 -7.78 -8.87
N LEU A 98 -8.03 -6.48 -8.81
CA LEU A 98 -9.01 -5.49 -9.24
C LEU A 98 -9.50 -5.80 -10.66
N ALA A 99 -8.63 -6.37 -11.50
CA ALA A 99 -8.98 -6.89 -12.81
C ALA A 99 -10.01 -8.04 -12.75
N ASP A 100 -9.85 -9.03 -11.85
CA ASP A 100 -10.84 -10.11 -11.67
C ASP A 100 -12.20 -9.57 -11.19
N GLN A 101 -12.24 -8.53 -10.35
CA GLN A 101 -13.49 -7.90 -9.93
C GLN A 101 -14.14 -7.02 -11.01
N LEU A 102 -13.34 -6.29 -11.78
CA LEU A 102 -13.84 -5.40 -12.83
C LEU A 102 -14.25 -6.15 -14.10
N PHE A 103 -13.53 -7.23 -14.46
CA PHE A 103 -13.74 -7.98 -15.71
C PHE A 103 -14.38 -9.35 -15.50
N GLY A 104 -14.49 -9.86 -14.26
CA GLY A 104 -15.07 -11.18 -13.96
C GLY A 104 -16.58 -11.31 -14.20
N PHE A 105 -17.28 -10.21 -14.52
CA PHE A 105 -18.69 -10.24 -14.95
C PHE A 105 -18.86 -10.43 -16.46
N VAL A 106 -17.78 -10.44 -17.24
CA VAL A 106 -17.85 -10.86 -18.64
C VAL A 106 -17.62 -12.38 -18.68
N LYS A 107 -18.58 -13.14 -18.13
CA LYS A 107 -18.77 -14.51 -18.60
C LYS A 107 -19.26 -14.40 -20.05
N SER A 108 -18.55 -15.08 -20.93
CA SER A 108 -18.90 -15.33 -22.31
C SER A 108 -20.27 -16.02 -22.41
N ASP A 109 -21.34 -15.24 -22.54
CA ASP A 109 -22.60 -15.74 -23.08
C ASP A 109 -22.44 -15.80 -24.60
N GLY A 110 -21.86 -16.90 -25.10
CA GLY A 110 -21.58 -16.97 -26.53
C GLY A 110 -20.93 -18.25 -27.03
N GLU A 111 -21.24 -19.41 -26.48
CA GLU A 111 -21.05 -20.67 -27.24
C GLU A 111 -21.88 -21.81 -26.65
N GLY A 112 -22.81 -22.34 -27.46
CA GLY A 112 -23.44 -23.63 -27.22
C GLY A 112 -24.97 -23.64 -27.15
N ASP A 113 -25.65 -23.32 -28.25
CA ASP A 113 -26.78 -24.14 -28.69
C ASP A 113 -27.10 -23.86 -30.17
N ALA A 114 -26.64 -24.74 -31.05
CA ALA A 114 -27.17 -24.84 -32.42
C ALA A 114 -28.29 -25.88 -32.39
N PRO A 115 -29.53 -25.55 -32.83
CA PRO A 115 -30.61 -26.51 -32.80
C PRO A 115 -30.40 -27.57 -33.89
N ASN A 116 -30.59 -28.83 -33.52
CA ASN A 116 -30.73 -29.94 -34.46
C ASN A 116 -31.83 -29.62 -35.50
N GLY A 117 -31.50 -29.78 -36.77
CA GLY A 117 -32.42 -29.69 -37.92
C GLY A 117 -31.70 -29.95 -39.22
#